data_AF-A0A4Z2HST0-F1
#
_entry.id   AF-A0A4Z2HST0-F1
#
_cell.length_a   1.000
_cell.length_b   1.000
_cell.length_c   1.000
_cell.angle_alpha   90.00
_cell.angle_beta   90.00
_cell.angle_gamma   90.00
#
_symmetry.space_group_name_H-M   'P 1'
#
loop_
_entity.id
_entity.type
_entity.pdbx_description
1 polymer ?
#
loop_
_entity_poly.entity_id
_entity_poly.type
_entity_poly.pdbx_seq_one_letter_code
_entity_poly.pdbx_strand_id
1 'polypeptide(L)'
;MGCTLSTEDKAAVERSKMIDRNLRDDGEKAAREVKLLLLGKEGGGGGGRKGGAVKTPARIIHEAGYSEEECKQYKAVVYSNTIQSIIAIIRAMGRLKIDFGDNARADDARQLFVLAGSAEEGFMTGELAGVIKRLWKDGGVQVCFGRSREYQLNDSAAYYLNDLDRISQATYIPTQQDVLRTRVKTTGIVETHFTFKDLHFK
;
A
#
# COMPACT_ATOMS: atom_id res chain seq x y z
N MET A 1 5.05 -43.80 53.19
CA MET A 1 5.80 -42.91 52.29
C MET A 1 4.86 -41.83 51.78
N GLY A 2 4.89 -40.64 52.39
CA GLY A 2 4.06 -39.50 51.97
C GLY A 2 4.97 -38.38 51.50
N CYS A 3 5.20 -38.29 50.19
CA CYS A 3 5.88 -37.15 49.58
C CYS A 3 4.90 -35.97 49.60
N THR A 4 5.19 -34.99 50.46
CA THR A 4 4.52 -33.70 50.47
C THR A 4 5.03 -32.91 49.27
N LEU A 5 4.22 -32.80 48.21
CA LEU A 5 4.48 -31.88 47.10
C LEU A 5 4.71 -30.47 47.65
N SER A 6 5.82 -29.84 47.28
CA SER A 6 6.14 -28.47 47.70
C SER A 6 5.06 -27.51 47.19
N THR A 7 4.88 -26.37 47.84
CA THR A 7 3.94 -25.33 47.38
C THR A 7 4.25 -24.85 45.96
N GLU A 8 5.52 -24.90 45.57
CA GLU A 8 5.99 -24.60 44.21
C GLU A 8 5.58 -25.67 43.19
N ASP A 9 5.62 -26.95 43.55
CA ASP A 9 5.13 -28.04 42.68
C ASP A 9 3.63 -27.94 42.45
N LYS A 10 2.85 -27.58 43.49
CA LYS A 10 1.40 -27.35 43.35
C LYS A 10 1.09 -26.19 42.41
N ALA A 11 1.81 -25.07 42.54
CA ALA A 11 1.66 -23.92 41.65
C ALA A 11 2.10 -24.25 40.20
N ALA A 12 3.14 -25.08 40.02
CA ALA A 12 3.56 -25.55 38.71
C ALA A 12 2.49 -26.44 38.04
N VAL A 13 1.87 -27.34 38.80
CA VAL A 13 0.77 -28.19 38.30
C VAL A 13 -0.45 -27.36 37.92
N GLU A 14 -0.82 -26.33 38.70
CA GLU A 14 -1.91 -25.43 38.34
C GLU A 14 -1.61 -24.61 37.07
N ARG A 15 -0.38 -24.10 36.93
CA ARG A 15 0.06 -23.43 35.70
C ARG A 15 0.01 -24.36 34.49
N SER A 16 0.48 -25.61 34.63
CA SER A 16 0.40 -26.61 33.55
C SER A 16 -1.05 -26.86 33.14
N LYS A 17 -1.96 -27.04 34.10
CA LYS A 17 -3.40 -27.21 33.83
C LYS A 17 -4.01 -26.00 33.12
N MET A 18 -3.60 -24.77 33.46
CA MET A 18 -4.04 -23.57 32.75
C MET A 18 -3.50 -23.52 31.32
N ILE A 19 -2.24 -23.88 31.10
CA ILE A 19 -1.63 -23.95 29.76
C ILE A 19 -2.35 -24.99 28.90
N ASP A 20 -2.60 -26.19 29.43
CA ASP A 20 -3.33 -27.26 28.73
C ASP A 20 -4.76 -26.84 28.35
N ARG A 21 -5.42 -26.09 29.24
CA ARG A 21 -6.76 -25.53 28.97
C ARG A 21 -6.72 -24.49 27.85
N ASN A 22 -5.75 -23.58 27.87
CA ASN A 22 -5.58 -22.57 26.81
C ASN A 22 -5.23 -23.21 25.47
N LEU A 23 -4.32 -24.21 25.45
CA LEU A 23 -3.96 -24.95 24.24
C LEU A 23 -5.17 -25.67 23.63
N ARG A 24 -6.06 -26.21 24.47
CA ARG A 24 -7.29 -26.86 23.99
C ARG A 24 -8.27 -25.86 23.38
N ASP A 25 -8.47 -24.72 24.03
CA ASP A 25 -9.36 -23.65 23.55
C ASP A 25 -8.83 -23.04 22.23
N ASP A 26 -7.52 -22.77 22.16
CA ASP A 26 -6.85 -22.31 20.95
C ASP A 26 -6.90 -23.36 19.82
N GLY A 27 -6.79 -24.65 20.16
CA GLY A 27 -6.94 -25.76 19.23
C GLY A 27 -8.35 -25.85 18.64
N GLU A 28 -9.40 -25.69 19.46
CA GLU A 28 -10.79 -25.67 18.99
C GLU A 28 -11.09 -24.44 18.12
N LYS A 29 -10.53 -23.27 18.46
CA LYS A 29 -10.61 -22.06 17.63
C LYS A 29 -9.89 -22.25 16.30
N ALA A 30 -8.67 -22.75 16.32
CA ALA A 30 -7.88 -22.99 15.10
C ALA A 30 -8.52 -24.05 14.18
N ALA A 31 -9.24 -25.03 14.75
CA ALA A 31 -9.97 -26.03 13.96
C ALA A 31 -11.21 -25.46 13.24
N ARG A 32 -11.79 -24.37 13.77
CA ARG A 32 -12.93 -23.66 13.16
C ARG A 32 -12.48 -22.53 12.21
N GLU A 33 -11.20 -22.18 12.23
CA GLU A 33 -10.61 -21.14 11.39
C GLU A 33 -10.31 -21.67 9.99
N VAL A 34 -10.81 -20.98 8.97
CA VAL A 34 -10.56 -21.31 7.56
C VAL A 34 -9.40 -20.45 7.06
N LYS A 35 -8.28 -21.09 6.69
CA LYS A 35 -7.08 -20.39 6.17
C LYS A 35 -7.16 -20.21 4.65
N LEU A 36 -7.16 -18.96 4.18
CA LEU A 36 -7.16 -18.62 2.75
C LEU A 36 -5.85 -17.98 2.32
N LEU A 37 -5.06 -18.73 1.53
CA LEU A 37 -3.83 -18.20 0.94
C LEU A 37 -4.12 -17.53 -0.41
N LEU A 38 -4.02 -16.20 -0.48
CA LEU A 38 -4.12 -15.45 -1.73
C LEU A 38 -2.76 -15.35 -2.44
N LEU A 39 -2.51 -16.22 -3.42
CA LEU A 39 -1.30 -16.16 -4.25
C LEU A 39 -1.46 -15.22 -5.46
N GLY A 40 -0.50 -14.33 -5.69
CA GLY A 40 -0.46 -13.45 -6.86
C GLY A 40 0.96 -13.24 -7.37
N LYS A 41 1.12 -13.08 -8.69
CA LYS A 41 2.42 -12.83 -9.33
C LYS A 41 2.87 -11.39 -9.03
N GLU A 42 3.98 -11.22 -8.32
CA GLU A 42 4.49 -9.88 -7.94
C GLU A 42 5.33 -9.19 -9.03
N GLY A 43 5.55 -9.83 -10.18
CA GLY A 43 6.44 -9.31 -11.22
C GLY A 43 5.93 -9.50 -12.63
N GLY A 44 5.65 -8.38 -13.31
CA GLY A 44 5.66 -8.27 -14.77
C GLY A 44 4.30 -8.43 -15.44
N GLY A 45 3.74 -7.29 -15.87
CA GLY A 45 2.60 -7.21 -16.79
C GLY A 45 1.33 -6.69 -16.11
N GLY A 46 0.82 -5.57 -16.61
CA GLY A 46 -0.41 -4.90 -16.17
C GLY A 46 -1.67 -5.72 -16.44
N GLY A 47 -1.81 -6.84 -15.75
CA GLY A 47 -2.95 -7.74 -15.85
C GLY A 47 -3.08 -8.58 -14.59
N GLY A 48 -3.87 -8.09 -13.64
CA GLY A 48 -4.32 -8.88 -12.49
C GLY A 48 -3.70 -8.48 -11.16
N ARG A 49 -4.27 -7.43 -10.56
CA ARG A 49 -4.52 -7.24 -9.12
C ARG A 49 -3.83 -8.27 -8.20
N LYS A 50 -2.69 -7.93 -7.58
CA LYS A 50 -2.25 -8.49 -6.28
C LYS A 50 -0.99 -7.90 -5.64
N GLY A 51 -0.28 -6.96 -6.28
CA GLY A 51 0.88 -6.32 -5.65
C GLY A 51 0.57 -4.90 -5.20
N GLY A 52 0.09 -4.70 -3.97
CA GLY A 52 -0.23 -3.39 -3.43
C GLY A 52 -1.29 -3.51 -2.34
N ALA A 53 -0.89 -3.76 -1.08
CA ALA A 53 -1.76 -4.14 0.05
C ALA A 53 -3.21 -4.43 -0.35
N VAL A 54 -3.45 -5.62 -0.90
CA VAL A 54 -4.81 -6.10 -1.09
C VAL A 54 -5.33 -6.43 0.31
N LYS A 55 -5.74 -5.42 1.08
CA LYS A 55 -6.93 -5.58 1.92
C LYS A 55 -8.00 -5.98 0.91
N THR A 56 -8.24 -7.28 0.82
CA THR A 56 -9.16 -7.92 -0.11
C THR A 56 -10.47 -7.13 -0.13
N PRO A 57 -11.20 -7.07 -1.26
CA PRO A 57 -12.56 -6.53 -1.26
C PRO A 57 -13.45 -7.11 -0.12
N ALA A 58 -13.09 -8.27 0.45
CA ALA A 58 -13.67 -8.79 1.69
C ALA A 58 -13.74 -7.78 2.86
N ARG A 59 -12.71 -6.95 3.07
CA ARG A 59 -12.70 -5.96 4.17
C ARG A 59 -13.68 -4.80 3.93
N ILE A 60 -13.92 -4.45 2.66
CA ILE A 60 -14.89 -3.43 2.24
C ILE A 60 -16.33 -3.97 2.34
N ILE A 61 -16.52 -5.27 2.17
CA ILE A 61 -17.84 -5.90 2.17
C ILE A 61 -18.29 -6.30 3.59
N HIS A 62 -17.36 -6.53 4.54
CA HIS A 62 -17.69 -7.10 5.86
C HIS A 62 -17.28 -6.29 7.09
N GLU A 63 -16.36 -5.33 7.00
CA GLU A 63 -16.05 -4.40 8.10
C GLU A 63 -16.37 -2.98 7.65
N ALA A 64 -16.78 -2.12 8.58
CA ALA A 64 -17.33 -0.79 8.34
C ALA A 64 -16.34 0.18 7.64
N GLY A 65 -16.13 0.02 6.33
CA GLY A 65 -15.31 0.92 5.50
C GLY A 65 -13.89 1.14 6.04
N TYR A 66 -13.22 2.17 5.51
CA TYR A 66 -11.99 2.72 6.11
C TYR A 66 -12.37 3.89 7.01
N SER A 67 -11.80 3.95 8.22
CA SER A 67 -11.99 5.10 9.11
C SER A 67 -11.22 6.33 8.61
N GLU A 68 -11.61 7.54 9.02
CA GLU A 68 -10.90 8.77 8.63
C GLU A 68 -9.44 8.77 9.14
N GLU A 69 -9.18 8.15 10.29
CA GLU A 69 -7.85 7.98 10.87
C GLU A 69 -6.99 7.05 10.01
N GLU A 70 -7.54 5.93 9.53
CA GLU A 70 -6.85 5.05 8.59
C GLU A 70 -6.57 5.79 7.27
N CYS A 71 -7.56 6.49 6.72
CA CYS A 71 -7.40 7.28 5.49
C CYS A 71 -6.27 8.32 5.61
N LYS A 72 -6.12 8.97 6.77
CA LYS A 72 -5.00 9.90 7.03
C LYS A 72 -3.63 9.22 6.97
N GLN A 73 -3.51 7.98 7.43
CA GLN A 73 -2.25 7.21 7.33
C GLN A 73 -1.89 6.89 5.87
N TYR A 74 -2.90 6.64 5.02
CA TYR A 74 -2.68 6.43 3.58
C TYR A 74 -2.27 7.69 2.82
N LYS A 75 -2.38 8.89 3.42
CA LYS A 75 -2.00 10.16 2.77
C LYS A 75 -0.54 10.13 2.31
N ALA A 76 0.36 9.71 3.19
CA ALA A 76 1.77 9.58 2.87
C ALA A 76 2.02 8.58 1.73
N VAL A 77 1.26 7.48 1.72
CA VAL A 77 1.33 6.45 0.68
C VAL A 77 0.85 6.98 -0.67
N VAL A 78 -0.25 7.73 -0.71
CA VAL A 78 -0.76 8.38 -1.94
C VAL A 78 0.31 9.32 -2.51
N TYR A 79 0.94 10.14 -1.67
CA TYR A 79 1.99 11.06 -2.09
C TYR A 79 3.20 10.33 -2.65
N SER A 80 3.68 9.32 -1.93
CA SER A 80 4.80 8.49 -2.38
C SER A 80 4.49 7.79 -3.72
N ASN A 81 3.27 7.26 -3.89
CA ASN A 81 2.83 6.65 -5.15
C ASN A 81 2.80 7.66 -6.30
N THR A 82 2.33 8.88 -6.05
CA THR A 82 2.25 9.95 -7.05
C THR A 82 3.65 10.35 -7.53
N ILE A 83 4.58 10.57 -6.58
CA ILE A 83 5.97 10.93 -6.87
C ILE A 83 6.70 9.79 -7.59
N GLN A 84 6.53 8.55 -7.13
CA GLN A 84 7.13 7.38 -7.80
C GLN A 84 6.59 7.18 -9.23
N SER A 85 5.30 7.45 -9.45
CA SER A 85 4.68 7.32 -10.77
C SER A 85 5.28 8.30 -11.78
N ILE A 86 5.39 9.59 -11.42
CA ILE A 86 6.00 10.58 -12.32
C ILE A 86 7.49 10.30 -12.54
N ILE A 87 8.24 9.92 -11.50
CA ILE A 87 9.65 9.52 -11.64
C ILE A 87 9.81 8.34 -12.59
N ALA A 88 8.94 7.35 -12.51
CA ALA A 88 8.97 6.19 -13.41
C ALA A 88 8.75 6.60 -14.87
N ILE A 89 7.81 7.51 -15.14
CA ILE A 89 7.56 8.05 -16.48
C ILE A 89 8.80 8.80 -17.00
N ILE A 90 9.37 9.73 -16.20
CA ILE A 90 10.55 10.50 -16.62
C ILE A 90 11.77 9.60 -16.86
N ARG A 91 11.98 8.57 -16.03
CA ARG A 91 13.02 7.57 -16.27
C ARG A 91 12.76 6.77 -17.55
N ALA A 92 11.52 6.44 -17.83
CA ALA A 92 11.13 5.74 -19.05
C ALA A 92 11.34 6.62 -20.30
N MET A 93 11.11 7.93 -20.23
CA MET A 93 11.43 8.85 -21.33
C MET A 93 12.89 8.77 -21.75
N GLY A 94 13.81 8.77 -20.79
CA GLY A 94 15.25 8.61 -21.06
C GLY A 94 15.61 7.25 -21.70
N ARG A 95 14.91 6.18 -21.32
CA ARG A 95 15.11 4.83 -21.90
C ARG A 95 14.53 4.70 -23.31
N LEU A 96 13.33 5.25 -23.52
CA LEU A 96 12.61 5.21 -24.79
C LEU A 96 13.08 6.30 -25.77
N LYS A 97 14.02 7.16 -25.34
CA LYS A 97 14.55 8.31 -26.10
C LYS A 97 13.42 9.21 -26.60
N ILE A 98 12.49 9.55 -25.71
CA ILE A 98 11.41 10.49 -25.98
C ILE A 98 11.86 11.86 -25.47
N ASP A 99 11.97 12.81 -26.38
CA ASP A 99 12.27 14.20 -26.04
C ASP A 99 11.07 14.87 -25.36
N PHE A 100 11.36 15.84 -24.50
CA PHE A 100 10.33 16.70 -23.94
C PHE A 100 9.72 17.59 -25.04
N GLY A 101 8.43 17.89 -24.93
CA GLY A 101 7.79 18.84 -25.84
C GLY A 101 8.36 20.25 -25.70
N ASP A 102 8.74 20.62 -24.48
CA ASP A 102 9.42 21.88 -24.16
C ASP A 102 10.76 21.61 -23.45
N ASN A 103 11.84 22.21 -23.97
CA ASN A 103 13.18 22.11 -23.38
C ASN A 103 13.26 22.64 -21.94
N ALA A 104 12.38 23.56 -21.55
CA ALA A 104 12.30 24.04 -20.16
C ALA A 104 11.89 22.92 -19.19
N ARG A 105 11.19 21.88 -19.67
CA ARG A 105 10.77 20.74 -18.84
C ARG A 105 11.94 19.83 -18.46
N ALA A 106 13.06 19.89 -19.16
CA ALA A 106 14.27 19.16 -18.78
C ALA A 106 14.83 19.67 -17.43
N ASP A 107 14.71 20.98 -17.15
CA ASP A 107 15.08 21.54 -15.84
C ASP A 107 14.09 21.10 -14.76
N ASP A 108 12.78 21.16 -15.04
CA ASP A 108 11.74 20.65 -14.14
C ASP A 108 11.96 19.17 -13.79
N ALA A 109 12.38 18.34 -14.75
CA ALA A 109 12.69 16.93 -14.51
C ALA A 109 13.87 16.76 -13.56
N ARG A 110 14.91 17.60 -13.65
CA ARG A 110 16.05 17.60 -12.71
C ARG A 110 15.60 18.05 -11.33
N GLN A 111 14.82 19.12 -11.25
CA GLN A 111 14.25 19.61 -9.99
C GLN A 111 13.39 18.54 -9.31
N LEU A 112 12.57 17.79 -10.07
CA LEU A 112 11.78 16.68 -9.56
C LEU A 112 12.66 15.64 -8.84
N PHE A 113 13.79 15.23 -9.41
CA PHE A 113 14.67 14.23 -8.79
C PHE A 113 15.32 14.75 -7.51
N VAL A 114 15.71 16.03 -7.48
CA VAL A 114 16.30 16.65 -6.27
C VAL A 114 15.25 16.74 -5.17
N LEU A 115 14.09 17.33 -5.48
CA LEU A 115 13.01 17.53 -4.51
C LEU A 115 12.46 16.21 -3.99
N ALA A 116 12.33 15.19 -4.85
CA ALA A 116 11.89 13.86 -4.43
C ALA A 116 12.95 13.11 -3.59
N GLY A 117 14.24 13.41 -3.78
CA GLY A 117 15.33 12.85 -2.98
C GLY A 117 15.47 13.51 -1.61
N SER A 118 15.06 14.78 -1.48
CA SER A 118 15.04 15.51 -0.20
C SER A 118 13.70 15.47 0.52
N ALA A 119 12.63 15.04 -0.14
CA ALA A 119 11.31 14.97 0.46
C ALA A 119 11.26 13.88 1.54
N GLU A 120 10.89 14.26 2.76
CA GLU A 120 10.53 13.31 3.81
C GLU A 120 9.33 12.48 3.36
N GLU A 121 9.35 11.17 3.67
CA GLU A 121 8.28 10.25 3.32
C GLU A 121 6.94 10.74 3.88
N GLY A 122 6.08 11.24 3.00
CA GLY A 122 4.71 11.59 3.34
C GLY A 122 4.35 13.07 3.31
N PHE A 123 5.26 13.95 2.86
CA PHE A 123 4.93 15.34 2.58
C PHE A 123 5.07 15.70 1.09
N MET A 124 4.05 16.33 0.54
CA MET A 124 4.07 16.92 -0.79
C MET A 124 4.19 18.43 -0.65
N THR A 125 5.34 19.00 -1.04
CA THR A 125 5.50 20.46 -1.07
C THR A 125 4.75 21.05 -2.27
N GLY A 126 4.26 22.28 -2.13
CA GLY A 126 3.58 22.98 -3.24
C GLY A 126 4.49 23.16 -4.46
N GLU A 127 5.79 23.34 -4.24
CA GLU A 127 6.80 23.42 -5.30
C GLU A 127 6.91 22.12 -6.07
N LEU A 128 7.00 20.98 -5.37
CA LEU A 128 7.04 19.66 -5.98
C LEU A 128 5.77 19.37 -6.78
N ALA A 129 4.59 19.66 -6.21
CA ALA A 129 3.33 19.53 -6.93
C ALA A 129 3.29 20.40 -8.20
N GLY A 130 3.80 21.63 -8.13
CA GLY A 130 3.91 22.53 -9.28
C GLY A 130 4.80 21.96 -10.40
N VAL A 131 5.97 21.42 -10.05
CA VAL A 131 6.89 20.75 -10.98
C VAL A 131 6.22 19.54 -11.63
N ILE A 132 5.60 18.66 -10.84
CA ILE A 132 4.90 17.47 -11.34
C ILE A 132 3.77 17.86 -12.31
N LYS A 133 3.01 18.90 -11.98
CA LYS A 133 1.92 19.40 -12.85
C LYS A 133 2.44 19.90 -14.19
N ARG A 134 3.56 20.62 -14.19
CA ARG A 134 4.19 21.14 -15.42
C ARG A 134 4.73 20.00 -16.29
N LEU A 135 5.37 19.01 -15.67
CA LEU A 135 5.84 17.81 -16.36
C LEU A 135 4.67 17.00 -16.92
N TRP A 136 3.61 16.76 -16.14
CA TRP A 136 2.46 15.99 -16.61
C TRP A 136 1.77 16.60 -17.81
N LYS A 137 1.73 17.94 -17.92
CA LYS A 137 1.15 18.64 -19.08
C LYS A 137 2.03 18.61 -20.33
N ASP A 138 3.28 18.18 -20.23
CA ASP A 138 4.19 18.12 -21.37
C ASP A 138 3.77 17.04 -22.38
N GLY A 139 3.84 17.36 -23.67
CA GLY A 139 3.47 16.44 -24.74
C GLY A 139 4.36 15.19 -24.78
N GLY A 140 5.66 15.32 -24.52
CA GLY A 140 6.59 14.19 -24.46
C GLY A 140 6.28 13.25 -23.30
N VAL A 141 5.93 13.80 -22.14
CA VAL A 141 5.50 13.02 -20.97
C VAL A 141 4.21 12.26 -21.25
N GLN A 142 3.22 12.90 -21.87
CA GLN A 142 1.96 12.24 -22.27
C GLN A 142 2.19 11.11 -23.29
N VAL A 143 3.07 11.31 -24.27
CA VAL A 143 3.45 10.27 -25.25
C VAL A 143 4.12 9.09 -24.55
N CYS A 144 5.02 9.35 -23.60
CA CYS A 144 5.66 8.30 -22.81
C CYS A 144 4.66 7.56 -21.92
N PHE A 145 3.67 8.25 -21.38
CA PHE A 145 2.57 7.63 -20.63
C PHE A 145 1.71 6.70 -21.52
N GLY A 146 1.45 7.08 -22.77
CA GLY A 146 0.79 6.21 -23.74
C GLY A 146 1.53 4.89 -24.00
N ARG A 147 2.86 4.89 -23.80
CA ARG A 147 3.75 3.73 -23.88
C ARG A 147 4.04 3.10 -22.51
N SER A 148 3.24 3.39 -21.49
CA SER A 148 3.38 2.85 -20.13
C SER A 148 3.39 1.32 -20.04
N ARG A 149 2.91 0.62 -21.07
CA ARG A 149 2.98 -0.85 -21.17
C ARG A 149 4.41 -1.38 -21.35
N GLU A 150 5.35 -0.55 -21.79
CA GLU A 150 6.75 -0.94 -22.02
C GLU A 150 7.62 -0.85 -20.76
N TYR A 151 7.08 -0.28 -19.68
CA TYR A 151 7.77 -0.16 -18.40
C TYR A 151 6.84 -0.44 -17.22
N GLN A 152 7.40 -0.51 -16.02
CA GLN A 152 6.59 -0.68 -14.82
C GLN A 152 6.04 0.66 -14.36
N LEU A 153 4.78 0.92 -14.71
CA LEU A 153 4.00 2.05 -14.19
C LEU A 153 2.79 1.53 -13.42
N ASN A 154 2.36 2.28 -12.41
CA ASN A 154 1.10 2.01 -11.73
C ASN A 154 -0.07 2.37 -12.66
N ASP A 155 -1.04 1.47 -12.82
CA ASP A 155 -2.27 1.73 -13.59
C ASP A 155 -3.04 2.95 -13.02
N SER A 156 -2.93 3.19 -11.71
CA SER A 156 -3.52 4.34 -11.03
C SER A 156 -2.74 5.65 -11.21
N ALA A 157 -1.61 5.66 -11.93
CA ALA A 157 -0.79 6.85 -12.10
C ALA A 157 -1.58 8.04 -12.70
N ALA A 158 -2.34 7.81 -13.78
CA ALA A 158 -3.15 8.87 -14.39
C ALA A 158 -4.20 9.43 -13.43
N TYR A 159 -4.79 8.58 -12.60
CA TYR A 159 -5.80 9.01 -11.62
C TYR A 159 -5.20 10.02 -10.62
N TYR A 160 -4.01 9.74 -10.07
CA TYR A 160 -3.36 10.67 -9.14
C TYR A 160 -2.80 11.91 -9.84
N LEU A 161 -2.22 11.76 -11.02
CA LEU A 161 -1.58 12.88 -11.74
C LEU A 161 -2.61 13.87 -12.30
N ASN A 162 -3.79 13.40 -12.69
CA ASN A 162 -4.89 14.26 -13.13
C ASN A 162 -5.51 15.05 -11.96
N ASP A 163 -5.67 14.41 -10.79
CA ASP A 163 -6.22 15.03 -9.58
C ASP A 163 -5.14 15.59 -8.64
N LEU A 164 -3.98 15.96 -9.18
CA LEU A 164 -2.84 16.42 -8.38
C LEU A 164 -3.17 17.68 -7.56
N ASP A 165 -4.00 18.60 -8.10
CA ASP A 165 -4.41 19.80 -7.38
C ASP A 165 -5.12 19.45 -6.06
N ARG A 166 -6.01 18.45 -6.06
CA ARG A 166 -6.68 17.96 -4.85
C ARG A 166 -5.70 17.34 -3.87
N ILE A 167 -4.78 16.52 -4.38
CA ILE A 167 -3.80 15.76 -3.58
C ILE A 167 -2.77 16.70 -2.93
N SER A 168 -2.37 17.76 -3.63
CA SER A 168 -1.38 18.74 -3.16
C SER A 168 -1.86 19.66 -2.03
N GLN A 169 -3.16 19.65 -1.69
CA GLN A 169 -3.69 20.49 -0.63
C GLN A 169 -3.24 19.99 0.76
N ALA A 170 -2.85 20.92 1.64
CA ALA A 170 -2.47 20.59 3.01
C ALA A 170 -3.61 19.90 3.78
N THR A 171 -4.85 20.31 3.52
CA THR A 171 -6.10 19.76 4.10
C THR A 171 -6.59 18.49 3.42
N TYR A 172 -5.86 17.96 2.44
CA TYR A 172 -6.26 16.74 1.73
C TYR A 172 -6.38 15.55 2.68
N ILE A 173 -7.52 14.87 2.61
CA ILE A 173 -7.78 13.58 3.24
C ILE A 173 -8.09 12.57 2.11
N PRO A 174 -7.33 11.46 1.99
CA PRO A 174 -7.60 10.44 0.99
C PRO A 174 -9.01 9.88 1.11
N THR A 175 -9.65 9.69 -0.03
CA THR A 175 -10.92 8.98 -0.11
C THR A 175 -10.70 7.47 -0.13
N GLN A 176 -11.74 6.69 0.13
CA GLN A 176 -11.67 5.24 -0.02
C GLN A 176 -11.17 4.82 -1.41
N GLN A 177 -11.56 5.54 -2.46
CA GLN A 177 -11.09 5.26 -3.82
C GLN A 177 -9.57 5.49 -3.98
N ASP A 178 -9.04 6.52 -3.32
CA ASP A 178 -7.60 6.77 -3.29
C ASP A 178 -6.90 5.63 -2.56
N VAL A 179 -7.37 5.25 -1.38
CA VAL A 179 -6.81 4.13 -0.60
C VAL A 179 -6.79 2.83 -1.40
N LEU A 180 -7.89 2.48 -2.07
CA LEU A 180 -7.98 1.25 -2.88
C LEU A 180 -7.07 1.23 -4.10
N ARG A 181 -6.74 2.41 -4.62
CA ARG A 181 -5.85 2.57 -5.78
C ARG A 181 -4.39 2.72 -5.38
N THR A 182 -4.09 2.93 -4.10
CA THR A 182 -2.70 3.06 -3.63
C THR A 182 -2.01 1.71 -3.67
N ARG A 183 -0.76 1.73 -4.14
CA ARG A 183 0.11 0.57 -4.07
C ARG A 183 0.94 0.67 -2.79
N VAL A 184 0.59 -0.12 -1.78
CA VAL A 184 1.45 -0.32 -0.62
C VAL A 184 2.37 -1.49 -0.92
N LYS A 185 3.69 -1.25 -0.94
CA LYS A 185 4.66 -2.36 -1.02
C LYS A 185 4.41 -3.29 0.17
N THR A 186 4.05 -4.54 -0.09
CA THR A 186 3.86 -5.55 0.95
C THR A 186 5.23 -5.88 1.55
N THR A 187 5.57 -5.23 2.67
CA THR A 187 6.73 -5.62 3.47
C THR A 187 6.30 -6.78 4.37
N GLY A 188 6.19 -7.97 3.78
CA GLY A 188 5.84 -9.21 4.50
C GLY A 188 4.44 -9.76 4.21
N ILE A 189 4.06 -10.78 4.98
CA ILE A 189 2.76 -11.45 4.90
C ILE A 189 1.75 -10.60 5.69
N VAL A 190 0.68 -10.18 5.02
CA VAL A 190 -0.44 -9.46 5.68
C VAL A 190 -1.55 -10.47 5.94
N GLU A 191 -1.74 -10.82 7.21
CA GLU A 191 -2.89 -11.63 7.66
C GLU A 191 -4.10 -10.71 7.87
N THR A 192 -5.28 -11.10 7.40
CA THR A 192 -6.53 -10.35 7.63
C THR A 192 -7.61 -11.29 8.12
N HIS A 193 -8.11 -11.04 9.32
CA HIS A 193 -9.18 -11.83 9.91
C HIS A 193 -10.53 -11.22 9.53
N PHE A 194 -11.46 -12.04 9.03
CA PHE A 194 -12.84 -11.59 8.78
C PHE A 194 -13.83 -12.71 9.06
N THR A 195 -15.07 -12.35 9.39
CA THR A 195 -16.14 -13.31 9.65
C THR A 195 -17.19 -13.22 8.55
N PHE A 196 -17.57 -14.36 7.96
CA PHE A 196 -18.63 -14.42 6.96
C PHE A 196 -19.53 -15.62 7.20
N LYS A 197 -20.84 -15.38 7.42
CA LYS A 197 -21.86 -16.42 7.67
C LYS A 197 -21.41 -17.43 8.75
N ASP A 198 -20.99 -16.90 9.91
CA ASP A 198 -20.52 -17.67 11.07
C ASP A 198 -19.22 -18.48 10.87
N LEU A 199 -18.51 -18.26 9.75
CA LEU A 199 -17.18 -18.81 9.50
C LEU A 199 -16.11 -17.72 9.73
N HIS A 200 -15.07 -18.07 10.48
CA HIS A 200 -13.92 -17.20 10.72
C HIS A 200 -12.81 -17.52 9.72
N PHE A 201 -12.37 -16.51 8.98
CA PHE A 201 -11.34 -16.61 7.96
C PHE A 201 -10.04 -15.94 8.42
N LYS A 202 -8.92 -16.56 8.06
CA LYS A 202 -7.56 -16.08 8.29
C LYS A 202 -6.71 -16.14 7.02
#